data_AF-A0AAI9X4U9-F1
#
_entry.id   AF-A0AAI9X4U9-F1
#
_cell.length_a   1.000
_cell.length_b   1.000
_cell.length_c   1.000
_cell.angle_alpha   90.00
_cell.angle_beta   90.00
_cell.angle_gamma   90.00
#
_symmetry.space_group_name_H-M   'P 1'
#
loop_
_entity.id
_entity.type
_entity.pdbx_description
1 polymer ?
#
loop_
_entity_poly.entity_id
_entity_poly.type
_entity_poly.pdbx_seq_one_letter_code
_entity_poly.pdbx_strand_id
1 'polypeptide(L)'
;MRTIEETRKRWDILFSDNDTPSDLRAALQSEQGGNLCNDGLRSVCWKAFLLFDGLDKNEWASKLEESRDAYRALRDHFLKYIEHPDDLESTVDPLADDEQSPWQTLRHDETLRTEILQDVDRCLQENYFFQEPDTKSKLTDILFVYSKLNPDVGYRQGMHELLAPILWAVDRDSVKPHPGGHEANKDKSEGLMLDLLDTQFVEHDSFTLFLSVMQTARIYYEHGETRSANGQMDVIPIVDRCHYLHKEALAVIDHELAEHLEAVDVLPQIFLTWARISI
;
A
#
# COMPACT_ATOMS: atom_id res chain seq x y z
N MET A 1 20.49 3.84 4.11
CA MET A 1 20.09 2.68 4.94
C MET A 1 20.64 2.87 6.34
N ARG A 2 19.83 2.53 7.36
CA ARG A 2 20.20 2.64 8.78
C ARG A 2 21.12 1.49 9.20
N THR A 3 21.92 1.70 10.23
CA THR A 3 22.76 0.64 10.80
C THR A 3 21.93 -0.28 11.69
N ILE A 4 22.35 -1.54 11.82
CA ILE A 4 21.65 -2.53 12.67
C ILE A 4 21.68 -2.08 14.14
N GLU A 5 22.78 -1.49 14.59
CA GLU A 5 22.93 -0.99 15.96
C GLU A 5 21.97 0.16 16.29
N GLU A 6 21.77 1.09 15.36
CA GLU A 6 20.77 2.17 15.52
C GLU A 6 19.35 1.62 15.54
N THR A 7 19.05 0.67 14.65
CA THR A 7 17.75 -0.01 14.60
C THR A 7 17.47 -0.77 15.90
N ARG A 8 18.46 -1.50 16.43
CA ARG A 8 18.35 -2.26 17.69
C ARG A 8 18.03 -1.35 18.87
N LYS A 9 18.76 -0.25 19.04
CA LYS A 9 18.49 0.71 20.13
C LYS A 9 17.06 1.25 20.11
N ARG A 10 16.52 1.50 18.92
CA ARG A 10 15.15 2.03 18.76
C ARG A 10 14.10 0.95 18.96
N TRP A 11 14.38 -0.26 18.51
CA TRP A 11 13.54 -1.42 18.76
C TRP A 11 13.39 -1.65 20.27
N ASP A 12 14.50 -1.61 21.01
CA ASP A 12 14.50 -1.77 22.46
C ASP A 12 13.68 -0.67 23.15
N ILE A 13 13.81 0.59 22.72
CA ILE A 13 13.00 1.72 23.24
C ILE A 13 11.52 1.54 22.91
N LEU A 14 11.20 1.08 21.70
CA LEU A 14 9.82 0.92 21.24
C LEU A 14 9.09 -0.18 21.99
N PHE A 15 9.79 -1.23 22.42
CA PHE A 15 9.20 -2.43 23.00
C PHE A 15 9.62 -2.72 24.45
N SER A 16 10.34 -1.83 25.13
CA SER A 16 10.77 -2.04 26.53
C SER A 16 9.60 -2.19 27.50
N ASP A 17 8.57 -1.38 27.32
CA ASP A 17 7.42 -1.28 28.24
C ASP A 17 6.07 -1.35 27.51
N ASN A 18 6.07 -1.73 26.22
CA ASN A 18 4.89 -1.72 25.34
C ASN A 18 4.51 -3.15 24.93
N ASP A 19 3.89 -3.90 25.84
CA ASP A 19 3.46 -5.28 25.61
C ASP A 19 2.04 -5.39 25.05
N THR A 20 1.25 -4.31 25.11
CA THR A 20 -0.10 -4.27 24.52
C THR A 20 -0.23 -3.21 23.42
N PRO A 21 -1.15 -3.39 22.45
CA PRO A 21 -1.43 -2.37 21.43
C PRO A 21 -1.83 -1.01 22.02
N SER A 22 -2.46 -1.01 23.20
CA SER A 22 -2.85 0.21 23.93
C SER A 22 -1.63 0.96 24.46
N ASP A 23 -0.67 0.24 25.03
CA ASP A 23 0.58 0.82 25.55
C ASP A 23 1.40 1.41 24.41
N LEU A 24 1.54 0.66 23.31
CA LEU A 24 2.23 1.13 22.11
C LEU A 24 1.54 2.37 21.53
N ARG A 25 0.20 2.40 21.47
CA ARG A 25 -0.54 3.59 21.01
C ARG A 25 -0.32 4.79 21.93
N ALA A 26 -0.32 4.59 23.25
CA ALA A 26 -0.07 5.66 24.21
C ALA A 26 1.37 6.19 24.10
N ALA A 27 2.36 5.31 23.91
CA ALA A 27 3.75 5.68 23.70
C ALA A 27 3.93 6.52 22.42
N LEU A 28 3.25 6.16 21.33
CA LEU A 28 3.28 6.91 20.07
C LEU A 28 2.57 8.26 20.14
N GLN A 29 1.62 8.44 21.05
CA GLN A 29 0.90 9.70 21.28
C GLN A 29 1.59 10.63 22.28
N SER A 30 2.59 10.13 23.02
CA SER A 30 3.31 10.91 24.01
C SER A 30 4.27 11.89 23.33
N GLU A 31 4.11 13.19 23.61
CA GLU A 31 5.02 14.24 23.11
C GLU A 31 6.39 14.24 23.83
N GLN A 32 6.57 13.44 24.88
CA GLN A 32 7.76 13.48 25.75
C GLN A 32 8.93 12.61 25.26
N GLY A 33 8.67 11.67 24.36
CA GLY A 33 9.70 10.97 23.59
C GLY A 33 9.60 11.48 22.15
N GLY A 34 10.72 11.89 21.54
CA GLY A 34 10.73 12.34 20.13
C GLY A 34 9.92 11.42 19.23
N ASN A 35 9.38 11.96 18.14
CA ASN A 35 8.38 11.31 17.31
C ASN A 35 8.90 9.95 16.79
N LEU A 36 8.64 8.85 17.53
CA LEU A 36 9.27 7.53 17.34
C LEU A 36 9.12 7.07 15.89
N CYS A 37 7.94 7.32 15.30
CA CYS A 37 7.64 7.03 13.90
C CYS A 37 8.32 7.94 12.86
N ASN A 38 8.71 9.17 13.20
CA ASN A 38 9.45 10.04 12.27
C ASN A 38 10.96 9.79 12.35
N ASP A 39 11.43 9.34 13.50
CA ASP A 39 12.84 9.01 13.68
C ASP A 39 13.14 7.66 13.03
N GLY A 40 12.24 6.66 13.11
CA GLY A 40 12.30 5.41 12.35
C GLY A 40 11.58 4.23 13.03
N LEU A 41 11.32 3.13 12.29
CA LEU A 41 10.47 1.97 12.67
C LEU A 41 8.97 2.17 12.46
N ARG A 42 8.59 3.16 11.65
CA ARG A 42 7.18 3.39 11.27
C ARG A 42 6.54 2.14 10.66
N SER A 43 7.27 1.46 9.79
CA SER A 43 6.82 0.21 9.16
C SER A 43 6.58 -0.90 10.18
N VAL A 44 7.35 -0.97 11.27
CA VAL A 44 7.12 -1.92 12.35
C VAL A 44 5.80 -1.60 13.05
N CYS A 45 5.56 -0.33 13.38
CA CYS A 45 4.30 0.09 13.99
C CYS A 45 3.10 -0.23 13.08
N TRP A 46 3.21 0.04 11.78
CA TRP A 46 2.16 -0.30 10.82
C TRP A 46 1.90 -1.80 10.75
N LYS A 47 2.94 -2.63 10.66
CA LYS A 47 2.79 -4.09 10.70
C LYS A 47 2.12 -4.55 12.01
N ALA A 48 2.57 -3.99 13.14
CA ALA A 48 2.02 -4.29 14.46
C ALA A 48 0.52 -3.99 14.58
N PHE A 49 0.05 -2.87 14.02
CA PHE A 49 -1.37 -2.47 14.12
C PHE A 49 -2.26 -3.02 13.00
N LEU A 50 -1.71 -3.30 11.82
CA LEU A 50 -2.51 -3.63 10.64
C LEU A 50 -2.46 -5.11 10.25
N LEU A 51 -1.42 -5.85 10.68
CA LEU A 51 -1.21 -7.24 10.25
C LEU A 51 -1.39 -8.27 11.37
N PHE A 52 -1.33 -7.84 12.64
CA PHE A 52 -1.38 -8.75 13.77
C PHE A 52 -2.56 -8.42 14.69
N ASP A 53 -3.19 -9.46 15.22
CA ASP A 53 -4.34 -9.37 16.14
C ASP A 53 -3.96 -8.88 17.56
N GLY A 54 -2.68 -8.54 17.77
CA GLY A 54 -2.10 -8.08 19.02
C GLY A 54 -0.58 -7.98 18.95
N LEU A 55 0.05 -7.66 20.10
CA LEU A 55 1.51 -7.61 20.24
C LEU A 55 2.12 -8.95 20.70
N ASP A 56 1.46 -10.08 20.46
CA ASP A 56 2.08 -11.39 20.68
C ASP A 56 3.12 -11.68 19.59
N LYS A 57 4.35 -11.27 19.88
CA LYS A 57 5.53 -11.38 19.02
C LYS A 57 5.84 -12.82 18.59
N ASN A 58 5.30 -13.84 19.27
CA ASN A 58 5.54 -15.24 18.91
C ASN A 58 4.86 -15.64 17.58
N GLU A 59 3.76 -14.99 17.21
CA GLU A 59 3.03 -15.30 15.97
C GLU A 59 3.51 -14.48 14.77
N TRP A 60 4.24 -13.39 15.02
CA TRP A 60 4.57 -12.39 14.01
C TRP A 60 5.41 -12.97 12.86
N ALA A 61 6.42 -13.77 13.19
CA ALA A 61 7.30 -14.39 12.19
C ALA A 61 6.53 -15.32 11.24
N SER A 62 5.67 -16.20 11.78
CA SER A 62 4.85 -17.13 10.99
C SER A 62 3.87 -16.39 10.07
N LYS A 63 3.14 -15.39 10.62
CA LYS A 63 2.19 -14.60 9.84
C LYS A 63 2.87 -13.82 8.71
N LEU A 64 4.07 -13.28 8.96
CA LEU A 64 4.86 -12.62 7.92
C LEU A 64 5.28 -13.59 6.82
N GLU A 65 5.85 -14.74 7.18
CA GLU A 65 6.27 -15.77 6.23
C GLU A 65 5.10 -16.23 5.36
N GLU A 66 3.95 -16.53 5.97
CA GLU A 66 2.73 -16.91 5.25
C GLU A 66 2.27 -15.82 4.27
N SER A 67 2.28 -14.55 4.69
CA SER A 67 1.89 -13.43 3.82
C SER A 67 2.87 -13.20 2.66
N ARG A 68 4.18 -13.38 2.92
CA ARG A 68 5.25 -13.27 1.91
C ARG A 68 5.15 -14.39 0.89
N ASP A 69 4.88 -15.61 1.35
CA ASP A 69 4.67 -16.77 0.49
C ASP A 69 3.43 -16.61 -0.39
N ALA A 70 2.33 -16.09 0.18
CA ALA A 70 1.13 -15.79 -0.58
C ALA A 70 1.39 -14.73 -1.67
N TYR A 71 2.05 -13.61 -1.35
CA TYR A 71 2.38 -12.61 -2.35
C TYR A 71 3.29 -13.16 -3.45
N ARG A 72 4.35 -13.91 -3.07
CA ARG A 72 5.26 -14.53 -4.03
C ARG A 72 4.52 -15.44 -4.99
N ALA A 73 3.64 -16.31 -4.50
CA ALA A 73 2.85 -17.19 -5.34
C ALA A 73 1.90 -16.42 -6.29
N LEU A 74 1.28 -15.34 -5.82
CA LEU A 74 0.42 -14.48 -6.65
C LEU A 74 1.23 -13.74 -7.72
N ARG A 75 2.38 -13.16 -7.35
CA ARG A 75 3.29 -12.47 -8.26
C ARG A 75 3.78 -13.42 -9.35
N ASP A 76 4.31 -14.58 -8.96
CA ASP A 76 4.81 -15.59 -9.89
C ASP A 76 3.71 -16.07 -10.83
N HIS A 77 2.47 -16.24 -10.33
CA HIS A 77 1.34 -16.66 -11.14
C HIS A 77 0.92 -15.59 -12.16
N PHE A 78 0.70 -14.35 -11.72
CA PHE A 78 0.15 -13.29 -12.58
C PHE A 78 1.18 -12.66 -13.51
N LEU A 79 2.47 -12.64 -13.13
CA LEU A 79 3.52 -12.07 -13.97
C LEU A 79 4.18 -13.12 -14.88
N LYS A 80 3.90 -14.42 -14.72
CA LYS A 80 4.54 -15.51 -15.47
C LYS A 80 4.71 -15.21 -16.96
N TYR A 81 3.61 -14.90 -17.65
CA TYR A 81 3.63 -14.70 -19.11
C TYR A 81 4.07 -13.30 -19.53
N ILE A 82 4.16 -12.37 -18.58
CA ILE A 82 4.70 -11.02 -18.81
C ILE A 82 6.23 -11.08 -18.77
N GLU A 83 6.78 -11.83 -17.81
CA GLU A 83 8.23 -12.03 -17.66
C GLU A 83 8.76 -13.10 -18.63
N HIS A 84 7.95 -14.12 -18.92
CA HIS A 84 8.27 -15.22 -19.83
C HIS A 84 7.16 -15.43 -20.87
N PRO A 85 7.04 -14.54 -21.88
CA PRO A 85 6.03 -14.69 -22.95
C PRO A 85 6.17 -15.99 -23.73
N ASP A 86 7.39 -16.53 -23.83
CA ASP A 86 7.68 -17.78 -24.56
C ASP A 86 7.08 -19.02 -23.90
N ASP A 87 6.76 -18.97 -22.60
CA ASP A 87 6.11 -20.07 -21.87
C ASP A 87 4.62 -20.22 -22.22
N LEU A 88 4.07 -19.27 -22.99
CA LEU A 88 2.68 -19.29 -23.42
C LEU A 88 2.49 -20.30 -24.56
N GLU A 89 2.32 -21.57 -24.20
CA GLU A 89 2.00 -22.63 -25.16
C GLU A 89 0.58 -22.46 -25.73
N SER A 90 0.47 -21.83 -26.90
CA SER A 90 -0.80 -21.67 -27.61
C SER A 90 -0.72 -22.21 -29.04
N THR A 91 -1.73 -23.01 -29.43
CA THR A 91 -1.94 -23.45 -30.81
C THR A 91 -2.71 -22.42 -31.65
N VAL A 92 -3.17 -21.33 -31.01
CA VAL A 92 -3.93 -20.24 -31.63
C VAL A 92 -2.98 -19.16 -32.10
N ASP A 93 -3.23 -18.61 -33.29
CA ASP A 93 -2.46 -17.50 -33.86
C ASP A 93 -2.46 -16.30 -32.87
N PRO A 94 -1.28 -15.77 -32.48
CA PRO A 94 -1.16 -14.61 -31.59
C PRO A 94 -1.96 -13.38 -32.02
N LEU A 95 -2.19 -13.23 -33.32
CA LEU A 95 -2.94 -12.14 -33.93
C LEU A 95 -4.41 -12.47 -34.19
N ALA A 96 -4.87 -13.68 -33.83
CA ALA A 96 -6.28 -14.02 -33.93
C ALA A 96 -7.11 -13.17 -32.96
N ASP A 97 -8.25 -12.69 -33.46
CA ASP A 97 -9.23 -11.94 -32.68
C ASP A 97 -10.19 -12.91 -31.97
N ASP A 98 -9.60 -13.80 -31.16
CA ASP A 98 -10.33 -14.73 -30.30
C ASP A 98 -10.27 -14.21 -28.86
N GLU A 99 -11.42 -13.79 -28.31
CA GLU A 99 -11.54 -13.25 -26.95
C GLU A 99 -11.10 -14.24 -25.87
N GLN A 100 -11.11 -15.54 -26.14
CA GLN A 100 -10.71 -16.59 -25.19
C GLN A 100 -9.23 -16.99 -25.35
N SER A 101 -8.52 -16.34 -26.27
CA SER A 101 -7.11 -16.61 -26.53
C SER A 101 -6.24 -16.17 -25.34
N PRO A 102 -5.28 -17.01 -24.91
CA PRO A 102 -4.30 -16.61 -23.89
C PRO A 102 -3.52 -15.33 -24.26
N TRP A 103 -3.39 -15.06 -25.56
CA TRP A 103 -2.76 -13.83 -26.08
C TRP A 103 -3.57 -12.57 -25.79
N GLN A 104 -4.90 -12.64 -25.72
CA GLN A 104 -5.72 -11.49 -25.32
C GLN A 104 -5.53 -11.18 -23.84
N THR A 105 -5.46 -12.20 -22.98
CA THR A 105 -5.18 -12.01 -21.56
C THR A 105 -3.81 -11.35 -21.35
N LEU A 106 -2.77 -11.83 -22.04
CA LEU A 106 -1.44 -11.22 -21.98
C LEU A 106 -1.46 -9.75 -22.43
N ARG A 107 -2.09 -9.45 -23.57
CA ARG A 107 -2.22 -8.07 -24.07
C ARG A 107 -2.98 -7.16 -23.11
N HIS A 108 -4.03 -7.67 -22.47
CA HIS A 108 -4.76 -6.93 -21.45
C HIS A 108 -3.88 -6.65 -20.22
N ASP A 109 -3.11 -7.64 -19.78
CA ASP A 109 -2.21 -7.50 -18.65
C ASP A 109 -1.06 -6.52 -18.93
N GLU A 110 -0.47 -6.55 -20.14
CA GLU A 110 0.53 -5.57 -20.59
C GLU A 110 -0.05 -4.15 -20.66
N THR A 111 -1.29 -4.02 -21.14
CA THR A 111 -2.00 -2.74 -21.20
C THR A 111 -2.23 -2.17 -19.80
N LEU A 112 -2.74 -3.00 -18.87
CA LEU A 112 -2.97 -2.63 -17.49
C LEU A 112 -1.67 -2.19 -16.80
N ARG A 113 -0.57 -2.95 -16.98
CA ARG A 113 0.74 -2.57 -16.43
C ARG A 113 1.25 -1.25 -17.00
N THR A 114 1.02 -1.00 -18.28
CA THR A 114 1.40 0.25 -18.93
C THR A 114 0.62 1.43 -18.35
N GLU A 115 -0.68 1.27 -18.10
CA GLU A 115 -1.51 2.29 -17.43
C GLU A 115 -1.00 2.60 -16.03
N ILE A 116 -0.74 1.57 -15.22
CA ILE A 116 -0.17 1.71 -13.88
C ILE A 116 1.17 2.43 -13.93
N LEU A 117 2.06 2.04 -14.85
CA LEU A 117 3.39 2.61 -14.97
C LEU A 117 3.34 4.10 -15.32
N GLN A 118 2.41 4.53 -16.19
CA GLN A 118 2.25 5.96 -16.52
C GLN A 118 1.90 6.82 -15.30
N ASP A 119 1.12 6.28 -14.37
CA ASP A 119 0.80 6.94 -13.11
C ASP A 119 1.98 6.93 -12.13
N VAL A 120 2.63 5.77 -11.97
CA VAL A 120 3.83 5.62 -11.13
C VAL A 120 4.96 6.56 -11.59
N ASP A 121 5.13 6.75 -12.90
CA ASP A 121 6.14 7.65 -13.47
C ASP A 121 5.94 9.13 -13.09
N ARG A 122 4.72 9.52 -12.72
CA ARG A 122 4.39 10.89 -12.28
C ARG A 122 4.34 11.02 -10.77
N CYS A 123 4.27 9.91 -10.04
CA CYS A 123 4.10 9.89 -8.59
C CYS A 123 5.38 10.38 -7.88
N LEU A 124 5.22 11.38 -7.00
CA LEU A 124 6.24 11.85 -6.04
C LEU A 124 7.65 12.03 -6.62
N GLN A 125 7.74 12.51 -7.88
CA GLN A 125 9.01 12.61 -8.62
C GLN A 125 10.02 13.60 -8.00
N GLU A 126 9.62 14.43 -7.04
CA GLU A 126 10.56 15.27 -6.27
C GLU A 126 11.53 14.46 -5.40
N ASN A 127 11.17 13.23 -5.06
CA ASN A 127 12.00 12.34 -4.24
C ASN A 127 12.67 11.29 -5.14
N TYR A 128 14.01 11.29 -5.14
CA TYR A 128 14.85 10.38 -5.95
C TYR A 128 14.49 8.90 -5.79
N PHE A 129 14.02 8.48 -4.61
CA PHE A 129 13.58 7.12 -4.37
C PHE A 129 12.52 6.64 -5.38
N PHE A 130 11.56 7.51 -5.74
CA PHE A 130 10.50 7.18 -6.70
C PHE A 130 10.91 7.35 -8.17
N GLN A 131 12.13 7.82 -8.42
CA GLN A 131 12.71 7.84 -9.75
C GLN A 131 13.44 6.53 -10.07
N GLU A 132 13.83 5.76 -9.05
CA GLU A 132 14.59 4.52 -9.21
C GLU A 132 13.78 3.45 -9.95
N PRO A 133 14.35 2.78 -10.98
CA PRO A 133 13.63 1.76 -11.75
C PRO A 133 13.10 0.61 -10.89
N ASP A 134 13.87 0.20 -9.88
CA ASP A 134 13.50 -0.85 -8.95
C ASP A 134 12.26 -0.46 -8.12
N THR A 135 12.21 0.77 -7.59
CA THR A 135 11.03 1.30 -6.89
C THR A 135 9.81 1.33 -7.79
N LYS A 136 9.96 1.81 -9.04
CA LYS A 136 8.85 1.85 -10.02
C LYS A 136 8.35 0.45 -10.35
N SER A 137 9.26 -0.51 -10.48
CA SER A 137 8.91 -1.92 -10.70
C SER A 137 8.09 -2.47 -9.53
N LYS A 138 8.55 -2.28 -8.29
CA LYS A 138 7.81 -2.71 -7.08
C LYS A 138 6.42 -2.11 -7.00
N LEU A 139 6.28 -0.80 -7.23
CA LEU A 139 4.97 -0.14 -7.24
C LEU A 139 4.04 -0.73 -8.31
N THR A 140 4.57 -0.93 -9.51
CA THR A 140 3.80 -1.46 -10.65
C THR A 140 3.36 -2.90 -10.39
N ASP A 141 4.26 -3.75 -9.88
CA ASP A 141 4.00 -5.16 -9.59
C ASP A 141 2.92 -5.31 -8.51
N ILE A 142 3.05 -4.58 -7.39
CA ILE A 142 2.08 -4.61 -6.29
C ILE A 142 0.69 -4.18 -6.78
N LEU A 143 0.58 -3.06 -7.50
CA LEU A 143 -0.69 -2.55 -8.01
C LEU A 143 -1.30 -3.49 -9.05
N PHE A 144 -0.47 -4.08 -9.91
CA PHE A 144 -0.92 -5.06 -10.89
C PHE A 144 -1.47 -6.32 -10.21
N VAL A 145 -0.72 -6.92 -9.29
CA VAL A 145 -1.15 -8.10 -8.53
C VAL A 145 -2.43 -7.82 -7.76
N TYR A 146 -2.53 -6.66 -7.10
CA TYR A 146 -3.75 -6.24 -6.42
C TYR A 146 -4.96 -6.20 -7.36
N SER A 147 -4.78 -5.62 -8.54
CA SER A 147 -5.84 -5.45 -9.55
C SER A 147 -6.32 -6.79 -10.11
N LYS A 148 -5.40 -7.74 -10.31
CA LYS A 148 -5.74 -9.11 -10.74
C LYS A 148 -6.46 -9.89 -9.64
N LEU A 149 -6.13 -9.65 -8.38
CA LEU A 149 -6.79 -10.28 -7.22
C LEU A 149 -8.19 -9.70 -6.96
N ASN A 150 -8.43 -8.44 -7.30
CA ASN A 150 -9.68 -7.72 -7.05
C ASN A 150 -10.27 -7.19 -8.38
N PRO A 151 -10.72 -8.07 -9.30
CA PRO A 151 -11.16 -7.66 -10.63
C PRO A 151 -12.42 -6.77 -10.62
N ASP A 152 -13.20 -6.80 -9.55
CA ASP A 152 -14.39 -5.97 -9.40
C ASP A 152 -14.04 -4.49 -9.13
N VAL A 153 -12.87 -4.23 -8.53
CA VAL A 153 -12.34 -2.87 -8.34
C VAL A 153 -11.39 -2.51 -9.49
N GLY A 154 -10.48 -3.44 -9.80
CA GLY A 154 -9.35 -3.26 -10.71
C GLY A 154 -8.35 -2.20 -10.21
N TYR A 155 -7.42 -1.81 -11.09
CA TYR A 155 -6.59 -0.64 -10.85
C TYR A 155 -7.41 0.63 -11.03
N ARG A 156 -7.19 1.62 -10.16
CA ARG A 156 -7.75 2.96 -10.33
C ARG A 156 -6.69 4.01 -10.04
N GLN A 157 -6.67 5.05 -10.87
CA GLN A 157 -5.80 6.21 -10.65
C GLN A 157 -6.00 6.78 -9.24
N GLY A 158 -4.88 6.97 -8.52
CA GLY A 158 -4.84 7.37 -7.11
C GLY A 158 -4.37 6.25 -6.18
N MET A 159 -4.58 4.98 -6.54
CA MET A 159 -4.08 3.86 -5.71
C MET A 159 -2.55 3.87 -5.55
N HIS A 160 -1.82 4.33 -6.57
CA HIS A 160 -0.37 4.50 -6.51
C HIS A 160 0.06 5.54 -5.47
N GLU A 161 -0.76 6.57 -5.22
CA GLU A 161 -0.48 7.60 -4.19
C GLU A 161 -0.68 7.05 -2.78
N LEU A 162 -1.53 6.04 -2.59
CA LEU A 162 -1.65 5.31 -1.33
C LEU A 162 -0.48 4.35 -1.11
N LEU A 163 -0.07 3.64 -2.17
CA LEU A 163 1.00 2.65 -2.07
C LEU A 163 2.39 3.29 -1.91
N ALA A 164 2.67 4.40 -2.60
CA ALA A 164 3.97 5.05 -2.59
C ALA A 164 4.53 5.38 -1.18
N PRO A 165 3.78 6.03 -0.27
CA PRO A 165 4.25 6.26 1.10
C PRO A 165 4.39 4.97 1.91
N ILE A 166 3.62 3.91 1.60
CA ILE A 166 3.76 2.60 2.23
C ILE A 166 5.13 2.01 1.89
N LEU A 167 5.41 1.88 0.59
CA LEU A 167 6.65 1.34 0.08
C LEU A 167 7.86 2.12 0.59
N TRP A 168 7.77 3.45 0.59
CA TRP A 168 8.85 4.31 1.07
C TRP A 168 9.15 4.13 2.57
N ALA A 169 8.13 3.99 3.41
CA ALA A 169 8.34 3.78 4.84
C ALA A 169 8.96 2.40 5.12
N VAL A 170 8.50 1.36 4.42
CA VAL A 170 9.05 0.00 4.54
C VAL A 170 10.51 -0.05 4.07
N ASP A 171 10.83 0.54 2.92
CA ASP A 171 12.20 0.61 2.41
C ASP A 171 13.13 1.37 3.37
N ARG A 172 12.70 2.55 3.83
CA ARG A 172 13.50 3.42 4.71
C ARG A 172 13.86 2.78 6.04
N ASP A 173 12.99 1.91 6.55
CA ASP A 173 13.21 1.15 7.78
C ASP A 173 13.98 -0.16 7.56
N SER A 174 14.06 -0.63 6.32
CA SER A 174 14.69 -1.91 6.03
C SER A 174 16.19 -1.92 6.35
N VAL A 175 16.67 -3.08 6.78
CA VAL A 175 18.07 -3.38 7.07
C VAL A 175 18.52 -4.56 6.21
N LYS A 176 19.77 -4.49 5.75
CA LYS A 176 20.39 -5.62 5.04
C LYS A 176 20.82 -6.67 6.06
N PRO A 177 20.40 -7.93 5.92
CA PRO A 177 20.93 -9.01 6.73
C PRO A 177 22.46 -9.08 6.56
N HIS A 178 23.23 -9.18 7.64
CA HIS A 178 24.68 -9.30 7.55
C HIS A 178 25.06 -10.67 6.93
N PRO A 179 25.72 -10.71 5.75
CA PRO A 179 26.08 -11.95 5.08
C PRO A 179 27.24 -12.64 5.82
N GLY A 180 26.92 -13.38 6.87
CA GLY A 180 27.90 -14.03 7.75
C GLY A 180 27.48 -14.11 9.22
N GLY A 181 26.38 -13.44 9.62
CA GLY A 181 25.83 -13.49 10.97
C GLY A 181 25.01 -14.75 11.27
N HIS A 182 25.53 -15.94 10.96
CA HIS A 182 25.11 -17.18 11.60
C HIS A 182 25.82 -17.29 12.95
N GLU A 183 25.64 -16.30 13.83
CA GLU A 183 26.01 -16.48 15.23
C GLU A 183 24.83 -17.17 15.91
N ALA A 184 25.10 -18.39 16.40
CA ALA A 184 24.17 -19.32 17.02
C ALA A 184 23.55 -18.83 18.35
N ASN A 185 23.45 -17.51 18.55
CA ASN A 185 23.03 -16.88 19.79
C ASN A 185 22.34 -15.52 19.57
N LYS A 186 21.66 -15.30 18.44
CA LYS A 186 20.78 -14.13 18.29
C LYS A 186 19.65 -14.23 19.32
N ASP A 187 19.47 -13.16 20.09
CA ASP A 187 18.28 -13.01 20.93
C ASP A 187 17.03 -13.13 20.04
N LYS A 188 15.97 -13.78 20.53
CA LYS A 188 14.73 -13.98 19.77
C LYS A 188 14.12 -12.65 19.33
N SER A 189 14.26 -11.61 20.15
CA SER A 189 13.82 -10.24 19.85
C SER A 189 14.57 -9.65 18.66
N GLU A 190 15.89 -9.82 18.61
CA GLU A 190 16.71 -9.35 17.51
C GLU A 190 16.44 -10.13 16.21
N GLY A 191 16.24 -11.46 16.30
CA GLY A 191 15.82 -12.27 15.16
C GLY A 191 14.54 -11.74 14.53
N LEU A 192 13.50 -11.54 15.35
CA LEU A 192 12.22 -11.00 14.91
C LEU A 192 12.36 -9.59 14.31
N MET A 193 13.17 -8.71 14.92
CA MET A 193 13.44 -7.37 14.38
C MET A 193 14.05 -7.45 12.97
N LEU A 194 15.03 -8.33 12.76
CA LEU A 194 15.66 -8.50 11.45
C LEU A 194 14.68 -9.07 10.43
N ASP A 195 13.85 -10.05 10.83
CA ASP A 195 12.84 -10.65 9.95
C ASP A 195 11.80 -9.61 9.49
N LEU A 196 11.36 -8.74 10.42
CA LEU A 196 10.41 -7.66 10.14
C LEU A 196 10.96 -6.55 9.24
N LEU A 197 12.27 -6.37 9.21
CA LEU A 197 12.94 -5.26 8.52
C LEU A 197 13.81 -5.73 7.37
N ASP A 198 13.66 -6.98 6.92
CA ASP A 198 14.48 -7.52 5.85
C ASP A 198 14.22 -6.79 4.52
N THR A 199 15.29 -6.22 3.96
CA THR A 199 15.26 -5.52 2.67
C THR A 199 14.75 -6.40 1.51
N GLN A 200 14.92 -7.73 1.58
CA GLN A 200 14.47 -8.65 0.52
C GLN A 200 12.95 -8.72 0.43
N PHE A 201 12.25 -8.42 1.51
CA PHE A 201 10.79 -8.53 1.61
C PHE A 201 10.08 -7.17 1.60
N VAL A 202 10.77 -6.08 1.23
CA VAL A 202 10.17 -4.74 1.14
C VAL A 202 8.92 -4.72 0.26
N GLU A 203 8.99 -5.34 -0.92
CA GLU A 203 7.85 -5.42 -1.85
C GLU A 203 6.69 -6.24 -1.25
N HIS A 204 7.00 -7.41 -0.71
CA HIS A 204 6.04 -8.34 -0.11
C HIS A 204 5.28 -7.69 1.06
N ASP A 205 6.03 -7.10 1.99
CA ASP A 205 5.46 -6.47 3.17
C ASP A 205 4.66 -5.21 2.81
N SER A 206 5.06 -4.50 1.76
CA SER A 206 4.31 -3.35 1.25
C SER A 206 2.99 -3.77 0.61
N PHE A 207 2.96 -4.89 -0.12
CA PHE A 207 1.72 -5.48 -0.64
C PHE A 207 0.76 -5.85 0.48
N THR A 208 1.24 -6.55 1.52
CA THR A 208 0.39 -6.95 2.65
C THR A 208 -0.18 -5.74 3.39
N LEU A 209 0.64 -4.70 3.66
CA LEU A 209 0.16 -3.46 4.26
C LEU A 209 -0.84 -2.73 3.36
N PHE A 210 -0.59 -2.70 2.05
CA PHE A 210 -1.50 -2.10 1.09
C PHE A 210 -2.86 -2.82 1.04
N LEU A 211 -2.88 -4.15 1.15
CA LEU A 211 -4.13 -4.90 1.29
C LEU A 211 -4.92 -4.45 2.52
N SER A 212 -4.29 -4.31 3.68
CA SER A 212 -4.96 -3.84 4.90
C SER A 212 -5.53 -2.42 4.74
N VAL A 213 -4.81 -1.51 4.08
CA VAL A 213 -5.33 -0.16 3.77
C VAL A 213 -6.53 -0.25 2.83
N MET A 214 -6.43 -1.07 1.78
CA MET A 214 -7.48 -1.22 0.78
C MET A 214 -8.74 -1.90 1.32
N GLN A 215 -8.68 -2.69 2.41
CA GLN A 215 -9.88 -3.21 3.07
C GLN A 215 -10.85 -2.09 3.48
N THR A 216 -10.33 -0.92 3.85
CA THR A 216 -11.16 0.24 4.21
C THR A 216 -11.30 1.21 3.05
N ALA A 217 -10.24 1.42 2.26
CA ALA A 217 -10.23 2.42 1.20
C ALA A 217 -10.98 1.98 -0.09
N ARG A 218 -11.18 0.67 -0.30
CA ARG A 218 -11.79 0.10 -1.52
C ARG A 218 -13.13 0.73 -1.87
N ILE A 219 -13.98 1.04 -0.90
CA ILE A 219 -15.30 1.64 -1.13
C ILE A 219 -15.25 2.97 -1.90
N TYR A 220 -14.12 3.69 -1.84
CA TYR A 220 -13.93 4.96 -2.56
C TYR A 220 -13.48 4.76 -4.01
N TYR A 221 -13.11 3.55 -4.38
CA TYR A 221 -12.68 3.13 -5.72
C TYR A 221 -13.72 2.27 -6.45
N GLU A 222 -14.64 1.65 -5.70
CA GLU A 222 -15.80 0.97 -6.24
C GLU A 222 -16.70 1.98 -6.98
N HIS A 223 -17.01 1.68 -8.24
CA HIS A 223 -18.05 2.40 -8.97
C HIS A 223 -19.33 1.56 -8.88
N GLY A 224 -20.43 2.19 -8.47
CA GLY A 224 -21.74 1.56 -8.49
C GLY A 224 -22.15 1.24 -9.93
N GLU A 225 -21.86 0.03 -10.40
CA GLU A 225 -22.50 -0.52 -11.60
C GLU A 225 -23.98 -0.89 -11.33
N THR A 226 -24.40 -0.84 -10.06
CA THR A 226 -25.81 -0.90 -9.68
C THR A 226 -26.51 0.39 -10.08
N ARG A 227 -27.13 0.38 -11.25
CA ARG A 227 -28.26 1.28 -11.49
C ARG A 227 -29.31 0.97 -10.43
N SER A 228 -29.56 1.91 -9.51
CA SER A 228 -30.74 1.85 -8.67
C SER A 228 -31.98 1.59 -9.54
N ALA A 229 -32.96 0.84 -9.05
CA ALA A 229 -34.16 0.42 -9.80
C ALA A 229 -34.94 1.60 -10.46
N ASN A 230 -34.64 2.83 -10.04
CA ASN A 230 -35.20 4.09 -10.53
C ASN A 230 -34.35 4.80 -11.61
N GLY A 231 -33.26 4.20 -12.10
CA GLY A 231 -32.44 4.74 -13.18
C GLY A 231 -31.52 5.91 -12.80
N GLN A 232 -31.41 6.24 -11.51
CA GLN A 232 -30.38 7.16 -11.02
C GLN A 232 -29.05 6.41 -10.87
N MET A 233 -27.96 7.01 -11.36
CA MET A 233 -26.61 6.52 -11.07
C MET A 233 -26.37 6.64 -9.57
N ASP A 234 -25.93 5.56 -8.92
CA ASP A 234 -25.42 5.64 -7.55
C ASP A 234 -24.24 6.63 -7.56
N VAL A 235 -24.28 7.62 -6.67
CA VAL A 235 -23.22 8.63 -6.59
C VAL A 235 -21.96 7.96 -6.05
N ILE A 236 -20.82 8.25 -6.67
CA ILE A 236 -19.53 7.66 -6.30
C ILE A 236 -19.23 8.06 -4.84
N PRO A 237 -18.94 7.11 -3.91
CA PRO A 237 -18.84 7.41 -2.48
C PRO A 237 -17.85 8.53 -2.12
N ILE A 238 -16.75 8.65 -2.87
CA ILE A 238 -15.77 9.71 -2.66
C ILE A 238 -16.30 11.10 -3.05
N VAL A 239 -17.17 11.17 -4.05
CA VAL A 239 -17.82 12.41 -4.47
C VAL A 239 -18.81 12.86 -3.39
N ASP A 240 -19.59 11.93 -2.84
CA ASP A 240 -20.48 12.21 -1.71
C ASP A 240 -19.71 12.70 -0.49
N ARG A 241 -18.59 12.07 -0.16
CA ARG A 241 -17.75 12.51 0.96
C ARG A 241 -17.19 13.91 0.73
N CYS A 242 -16.76 14.24 -0.49
CA CYS A 242 -16.31 15.61 -0.83
C CYS A 242 -17.47 16.61 -0.71
N HIS A 243 -18.66 16.24 -1.17
CA HIS A 243 -19.85 17.07 -1.02
C HIS A 243 -20.18 17.34 0.44
N TYR A 244 -20.20 16.29 1.27
CA TYR A 244 -20.42 16.42 2.71
C TYR A 244 -19.40 17.35 3.37
N LEU A 245 -18.10 17.14 3.08
CA LEU A 245 -17.04 17.97 3.65
C LEU A 245 -17.19 19.44 3.24
N HIS A 246 -17.45 19.70 1.96
CA HIS A 246 -17.52 21.07 1.43
C HIS A 246 -18.81 21.80 1.79
N LYS A 247 -19.96 21.12 1.75
CA LYS A 247 -21.29 21.75 1.91
C LYS A 247 -21.85 21.65 3.32
N GLU A 248 -21.50 20.60 4.07
CA GLU A 248 -22.05 20.38 5.41
C GLU A 248 -21.01 20.64 6.50
N ALA A 249 -19.90 19.90 6.50
CA ALA A 249 -18.92 19.99 7.58
C ALA A 249 -18.24 21.37 7.65
N LEU A 250 -17.83 21.93 6.49
CA LEU A 250 -17.21 23.24 6.43
C LEU A 250 -18.16 24.34 6.90
N ALA A 251 -19.43 24.29 6.50
CA ALA A 251 -20.42 25.29 6.91
C ALA A 251 -20.68 25.30 8.43
N VAL A 252 -20.50 24.16 9.11
CA VAL A 252 -20.61 24.05 10.57
C VAL A 252 -19.38 24.64 11.28
N ILE A 253 -18.19 24.47 10.71
CA ILE A 253 -16.92 24.87 11.32
C ILE A 253 -16.58 26.33 11.01
N ASP A 254 -16.71 26.73 9.74
CA ASP A 254 -16.37 28.05 9.21
C ASP A 254 -17.36 28.46 8.10
N HIS A 255 -18.42 29.14 8.53
CA HIS A 255 -19.51 29.56 7.65
C HIS A 255 -19.08 30.62 6.64
N GLU A 256 -18.20 31.54 7.02
CA GLU A 256 -17.74 32.63 6.14
C GLU A 256 -16.92 32.08 4.98
N LEU A 257 -16.03 31.10 5.26
CA LEU A 257 -15.28 30.41 4.22
C LEU A 257 -16.21 29.58 3.31
N ALA A 258 -17.20 28.88 3.88
CA ALA A 258 -18.16 28.10 3.09
C ALA A 258 -18.96 28.97 2.10
N GLU A 259 -19.49 30.10 2.55
CA GLU A 259 -20.20 31.06 1.69
C GLU A 259 -19.28 31.66 0.62
N HIS A 260 -18.03 31.97 0.98
CA HIS A 260 -17.07 32.51 0.02
C HIS A 260 -16.77 31.49 -1.09
N LEU A 261 -16.50 30.23 -0.75
CA LEU A 261 -16.22 29.17 -1.73
C LEU A 261 -17.42 28.90 -2.63
N GLU A 262 -18.64 28.99 -2.11
CA GLU A 262 -19.86 28.92 -2.92
C GLU A 262 -20.01 30.14 -3.83
N ALA A 263 -19.73 31.35 -3.35
CA ALA A 263 -19.81 32.58 -4.14
C ALA A 263 -18.79 32.64 -5.29
N VAL A 264 -17.65 31.96 -5.15
CA VAL A 264 -16.64 31.84 -6.22
C VAL A 264 -16.78 30.57 -7.07
N ASP A 265 -17.90 29.84 -6.94
CA ASP A 265 -18.21 28.62 -7.70
C ASP A 265 -17.12 27.52 -7.59
N VAL A 266 -16.48 27.40 -6.43
CA VAL A 266 -15.53 26.32 -6.16
C VAL A 266 -16.30 25.01 -5.99
N LEU A 267 -16.06 24.07 -6.90
CA LEU A 267 -16.70 22.76 -6.88
C LEU A 267 -16.06 21.85 -5.83
N PRO A 268 -16.86 21.04 -5.09
CA PRO A 268 -16.35 20.06 -4.13
C PRO A 268 -15.34 19.07 -4.74
N GLN A 269 -15.42 18.86 -6.06
CA GLN A 269 -14.56 17.96 -6.82
C GLN A 269 -13.08 18.38 -6.81
N ILE A 270 -12.77 19.65 -6.51
CA ILE A 270 -11.39 20.13 -6.38
C ILE A 270 -10.70 19.47 -5.17
N PHE A 271 -11.47 19.05 -4.15
CA PHE A 271 -10.94 18.36 -2.98
C PHE A 271 -10.79 16.84 -3.20
N LEU A 272 -11.16 16.29 -4.36
CA LEU A 272 -11.06 14.85 -4.63
C LEU A 272 -9.64 14.34 -4.46
N THR A 273 -8.63 15.11 -4.87
CA THR A 273 -7.22 14.75 -4.69
C THR A 273 -6.87 14.63 -3.21
N TRP A 274 -7.34 15.55 -2.37
CA TRP A 274 -7.09 15.50 -0.93
C TRP A 274 -7.88 14.39 -0.25
N ALA A 275 -9.15 14.21 -0.64
CA ALA A 275 -10.00 13.15 -0.11
C ALA A 275 -9.47 11.75 -0.46
N ARG A 276 -8.83 11.55 -1.63
CA ARG A 276 -8.20 10.28 -2.01
C ARG A 276 -6.99 9.94 -1.15
N ILE A 277 -6.21 10.95 -0.77
CA ILE A 277 -4.96 10.79 -0.02
C ILE A 277 -5.20 10.80 1.51
N SER A 278 -6.32 11.37 1.97
CA SER A 278 -6.64 11.51 3.40
C SER A 278 -7.55 10.39 3.97
N ILE A 279 -7.79 9.32 3.19
CA ILE A 279 -8.50 8.09 3.63
C ILE A 279 -7.57 7.25 4.49
#